data_AF-A0A2S2NJI8-F1
#
_entry.id   AF-A0A2S2NJI8-F1
#
_cell.length_a   1.000
_cell.length_b   1.000
_cell.length_c   1.000
_cell.angle_alpha   90.00
_cell.angle_beta   90.00
_cell.angle_gamma   90.00
#
_symmetry.space_group_name_H-M   'P 1'
#
loop_
_entity.id
_entity.type
_entity.pdbx_description
1 polymer ?
#
loop_
_entity_poly.entity_id
_entity_poly.type
_entity_poly.pdbx_seq_one_letter_code
_entity_poly.pdbx_strand_id
1 'polypeptide(L)'
;MYCDIKTTGLAILQDFPIFGASADGIAADFVLEIKCPINHKTMINYIKNDIIQPKVLSQIQIQMHNKSKGLLAIADPDFNINKKLQLKWFEYDYVYCEKLIKKSSLLFLLLFYC
;
A
#
# COMPACT_ATOMS: atom_id res chain seq x y z
N MET A 1 6.26 23.96 -0.44
CA MET A 1 5.04 23.33 -0.96
C MET A 1 4.70 22.19 -0.03
N TYR A 2 3.86 22.44 0.97
CA TYR A 2 3.44 21.39 1.91
C TYR A 2 2.49 20.47 1.17
N CYS A 3 2.83 19.18 1.09
CA CYS A 3 1.88 18.21 0.58
C CYS A 3 0.78 18.02 1.63
N ASP A 4 -0.46 18.37 1.28
CA ASP A 4 -1.61 18.22 2.16
C ASP A 4 -2.04 16.74 2.17
N ILE A 5 -1.49 15.98 3.11
CA ILE A 5 -1.81 14.57 3.32
C ILE A 5 -3.00 14.50 4.28
N LYS A 6 -4.11 13.94 3.79
CA LYS A 6 -5.35 13.79 4.55
C LYS A 6 -5.48 12.38 5.08
N THR A 7 -6.13 12.25 6.24
CA THR A 7 -6.57 10.94 6.74
C THR A 7 -7.68 10.39 5.84
N THR A 8 -7.79 9.07 5.77
CA THR A 8 -8.82 8.37 5.00
C THR A 8 -9.37 7.19 5.79
N GLY A 9 -10.57 6.74 5.41
CA GLY A 9 -11.14 5.48 5.85
C GLY A 9 -11.07 4.43 4.73
N LEU A 10 -12.01 3.48 4.79
CA LEU A 10 -12.20 2.48 3.74
C LEU A 10 -12.75 3.13 2.47
N ALA A 11 -11.99 3.04 1.38
CA ALA A 11 -12.43 3.37 0.04
C ALA A 11 -12.81 2.09 -0.71
N ILE A 12 -13.96 2.08 -1.37
CA ILE A 12 -14.41 0.97 -2.22
C ILE A 12 -13.99 1.27 -3.66
N LEU A 13 -13.46 0.26 -4.35
CA LEU A 13 -13.16 0.39 -5.77
C LEU A 13 -14.47 0.33 -6.55
N GLN A 14 -14.87 1.44 -7.17
CA GLN A 14 -16.19 1.57 -7.78
C GLN A 14 -16.42 0.57 -8.93
N ASP A 15 -15.39 0.31 -9.74
CA ASP A 15 -15.45 -0.65 -10.85
C ASP A 15 -15.43 -2.10 -10.36
N PHE A 16 -14.97 -2.33 -9.12
CA PHE A 16 -14.85 -3.66 -8.51
C PHE A 16 -15.30 -3.60 -7.04
N PRO A 17 -16.61 -3.51 -6.76
CA PRO A 17 -17.14 -3.21 -5.42
C PRO A 17 -16.91 -4.31 -4.38
N ILE A 18 -16.27 -5.42 -4.78
CA ILE A 18 -15.79 -6.49 -3.90
C ILE A 18 -14.42 -6.16 -3.27
N PHE A 19 -13.77 -5.07 -3.71
CA PHE A 19 -12.50 -4.60 -3.18
C PHE A 19 -12.68 -3.30 -2.39
N GLY A 20 -12.05 -3.28 -1.22
CA GLY A 20 -11.87 -2.07 -0.43
C GLY A 20 -10.41 -1.90 -0.04
N ALA A 21 -9.98 -0.66 0.10
CA ALA A 21 -8.63 -0.30 0.51
C ALA A 21 -8.68 0.85 1.53
N SER A 22 -7.80 0.79 2.53
CA SER A 22 -7.61 1.86 3.51
C SER A 22 -6.14 2.23 3.51
N ALA A 23 -5.80 3.42 3.02
CA ALA A 23 -4.45 3.96 3.13
C ALA A 23 -4.28 4.69 4.46
N ASP A 24 -3.04 4.88 4.92
CA ASP A 24 -2.77 5.68 6.11
C ASP A 24 -2.90 7.19 5.82
N GLY A 25 -2.65 7.59 4.57
CA GLY A 25 -2.90 8.94 4.11
C GLY A 25 -3.13 9.03 2.60
N ILE A 26 -3.81 10.09 2.18
CA ILE A 26 -4.08 10.37 0.77
C ILE A 26 -3.73 11.82 0.44
N ALA A 27 -3.03 12.01 -0.67
CA ALA A 27 -2.73 13.31 -1.24
C ALA A 27 -3.40 13.46 -2.62
N ALA A 28 -3.13 14.55 -3.33
CA ALA A 28 -3.67 14.79 -4.66
C ALA A 28 -3.28 13.67 -5.65
N ASP A 29 -2.00 13.32 -5.70
CA ASP A 29 -1.40 12.42 -6.70
C ASP A 29 -0.87 11.09 -6.12
N PHE A 30 -0.77 10.95 -4.79
CA PHE A 30 -0.25 9.72 -4.17
C PHE A 30 -1.05 9.24 -2.95
N VAL A 31 -0.80 7.98 -2.59
CA VAL A 31 -1.18 7.40 -1.29
C VAL A 31 0.04 7.21 -0.40
N LEU A 32 -0.14 7.41 0.90
CA LEU A 32 0.85 7.15 1.94
C LEU A 32 0.47 5.86 2.68
N GLU A 33 1.44 4.96 2.78
CA GLU A 33 1.39 3.78 3.65
C GLU A 33 2.54 3.85 4.66
N ILE A 34 2.23 3.71 5.93
CA ILE A 34 3.16 3.76 7.06
C ILE A 34 3.31 2.36 7.63
N LYS A 35 4.56 1.89 7.72
CA LYS A 35 4.90 0.65 8.44
C LYS A 35 5.78 0.97 9.65
N CYS A 36 5.38 0.51 10.82
CA CYS A 36 6.12 0.63 12.07
C CYS A 36 6.58 -0.76 12.54
N PRO A 37 7.70 -1.31 12.01
CA PRO A 37 8.20 -2.60 12.41
C PRO A 37 8.63 -2.61 13.89
N ILE A 38 8.26 -3.66 14.62
CA ILE A 38 8.68 -3.86 16.02
C ILE A 38 10.18 -4.22 16.11
N ASN A 39 10.75 -4.79 15.05
CA ASN A 39 12.16 -5.16 14.99
C ASN A 39 12.66 -5.21 13.53
N HIS A 40 13.99 -5.27 13.35
CA HIS A 40 14.62 -5.31 12.03
C HIS A 40 14.25 -6.54 11.20
N LYS A 41 13.95 -7.69 11.83
CA LYS A 41 13.50 -8.89 11.11
C LYS A 41 12.15 -8.65 10.43
N THR A 42 11.21 -7.97 11.10
CA THR A 42 9.92 -7.60 10.53
C THR A 42 10.06 -6.56 9.43
N MET A 43 11.03 -5.63 9.55
CA MET A 43 11.31 -4.63 8.52
C MET A 43 11.66 -5.27 7.16
N ILE A 44 12.39 -6.40 7.16
CA ILE A 44 12.74 -7.14 5.94
C ILE A 44 11.50 -7.64 5.19
N ASN A 45 10.38 -7.88 5.89
CA ASN A 45 9.12 -8.29 5.26
C ASN A 45 8.41 -7.13 4.54
N TYR A 46 8.85 -5.89 4.74
CA TYR A 46 8.32 -4.71 4.07
C TYR A 46 9.23 -4.26 2.94
N ILE A 47 10.54 -4.24 3.19
CA ILE A 47 11.56 -3.85 2.23
C ILE A 47 12.84 -4.67 2.43
N LYS A 48 13.45 -5.14 1.35
CA LYS A 48 14.72 -5.87 1.38
C LYS A 48 15.57 -5.42 0.22
N ASN A 49 16.82 -5.04 0.48
CA ASN A 49 17.75 -4.52 -0.54
C ASN A 49 17.12 -3.40 -1.38
N ASP A 50 16.39 -2.48 -0.74
CA ASP A 50 15.68 -1.37 -1.37
C ASP A 50 14.51 -1.77 -2.32
N ILE A 51 14.10 -3.05 -2.28
CA ILE A 51 12.96 -3.60 -3.02
C ILE A 51 11.78 -3.81 -2.07
N ILE A 52 10.64 -3.17 -2.37
CA ILE A 52 9.39 -3.36 -1.64
C ILE A 52 8.94 -4.81 -1.79
N GLN A 53 8.59 -5.45 -0.68
CA GLN A 53 8.19 -6.85 -0.71
C GLN A 53 6.80 -7.03 -1.34
N PRO A 54 6.54 -8.15 -2.05
CA PRO A 54 5.33 -8.32 -2.85
C PRO A 54 4.02 -8.10 -2.09
N LYS A 55 3.94 -8.51 -0.82
CA LYS A 55 2.72 -8.31 0.01
C LYS A 55 2.41 -6.84 0.23
N VAL A 56 3.44 -6.04 0.54
CA VAL A 56 3.29 -4.59 0.75
C VAL A 56 3.03 -3.89 -0.59
N LEU A 57 3.73 -4.30 -1.66
CA LEU A 57 3.49 -3.77 -2.99
C LEU A 57 2.05 -4.00 -3.45
N SER A 58 1.52 -5.23 -3.32
CA SER A 58 0.13 -5.56 -3.63
C SER A 58 -0.86 -4.71 -2.85
N GLN A 59 -0.63 -4.53 -1.54
CA GLN A 59 -1.49 -3.70 -0.69
C GLN A 59 -1.58 -2.27 -1.23
N ILE A 60 -0.43 -1.64 -1.48
CA ILE A 60 -0.39 -0.23 -1.85
C ILE A 60 -0.85 -0.02 -3.29
N GLN A 61 -0.51 -0.92 -4.23
CA GLN A 61 -1.01 -0.85 -5.62
C GLN A 61 -2.55 -0.87 -5.67
N ILE A 62 -3.22 -1.61 -4.79
CA ILE A 62 -4.69 -1.59 -4.68
C ILE A 62 -5.18 -0.27 -4.05
N GLN A 63 -4.51 0.24 -3.01
CA GLN A 63 -4.82 1.56 -2.41
C GLN A 63 -4.65 2.71 -3.43
N MET A 64 -3.73 2.57 -4.38
CA MET A 64 -3.44 3.54 -5.44
C MET A 64 -4.50 3.60 -6.55
N HIS A 65 -5.65 2.93 -6.41
CA HIS A 65 -6.72 3.07 -7.39
C HIS A 65 -7.12 4.55 -7.53
N ASN A 66 -6.93 5.12 -8.73
CA ASN A 66 -7.03 6.56 -9.06
C ASN A 66 -5.90 7.47 -8.54
N LYS A 67 -4.73 6.92 -8.22
CA LYS A 67 -3.50 7.67 -7.86
C LYS A 67 -2.34 7.17 -8.71
N SER A 68 -1.44 8.08 -9.07
CA SER A 68 -0.29 7.73 -9.93
C SER A 68 0.88 7.18 -9.13
N LYS A 69 0.98 7.52 -7.84
CA LYS A 69 2.15 7.20 -7.01
C LYS A 69 1.80 6.63 -5.63
N GLY A 70 2.74 5.85 -5.11
CA GLY A 70 2.73 5.36 -3.74
C GLY A 70 3.96 5.85 -2.99
N LEU A 71 3.76 6.24 -1.73
CA LEU A 71 4.82 6.50 -0.78
C LEU A 71 4.74 5.48 0.36
N LEU A 72 5.75 4.62 0.46
CA LEU A 72 5.94 3.76 1.62
C LEU A 72 6.89 4.46 2.60
N ALA A 73 6.40 4.75 3.81
CA ALA A 73 7.19 5.26 4.91
C ALA A 73 7.39 4.15 5.95
N ILE A 74 8.65 3.80 6.23
CA ILE A 74 9.00 2.74 7.19
C ILE A 74 9.76 3.39 8.34
N ALA A 75 9.15 3.37 9.53
CA ALA A 75 9.83 3.80 10.74
C ALA A 75 10.94 2.80 11.09
N ASP A 76 12.09 3.29 11.51
CA ASP A 76 13.09 2.43 12.13
C ASP A 76 12.52 1.78 13.41
N PRO A 77 12.84 0.53 13.74
CA PRO A 77 12.37 -0.09 14.99
C PRO A 77 12.66 0.76 16.25
N ASP A 78 13.76 1.52 16.25
CA ASP A 78 14.14 2.43 17.32
C ASP A 78 13.70 3.88 17.05
N PHE A 79 12.62 4.10 16.27
CA PHE A 79 12.12 5.41 15.88
C PHE A 79 11.89 6.37 17.06
N ASN A 80 11.48 5.85 18.22
CA ASN A 80 11.30 6.68 19.42
C ASN A 80 12.58 7.38 19.88
N ILE A 81 13.73 6.78 19.57
CA ILE A 81 15.07 7.27 19.90
C ILE A 81 15.66 8.02 18.72
N ASN A 82 15.70 7.39 17.54
CA ASN A 82 16.49 7.88 16.41
C ASN A 82 15.70 8.73 15.40
N LYS A 83 14.36 8.70 15.45
CA LYS A 83 13.45 9.40 14.54
C LYS A 83 13.70 9.13 13.05
N LYS A 84 14.31 7.98 12.72
CA LYS A 84 14.67 7.62 11.34
C LYS A 84 13.48 7.03 10.60
N LEU A 85 13.26 7.52 9.38
CA LEU A 85 12.28 7.03 8.43
C LEU A 85 12.98 6.65 7.14
N GLN A 86 12.69 5.46 6.62
CA GLN A 86 13.01 5.10 5.25
C GLN A 86 11.79 5.40 4.37
N LEU A 87 11.97 6.25 3.37
CA LEU A 87 10.92 6.62 2.42
C LEU A 87 11.20 5.96 1.08
N LYS A 88 10.20 5.32 0.49
CA LYS A 88 10.28 4.71 -0.84
C LYS A 88 9.10 5.13 -1.70
N TRP A 89 9.41 5.84 -2.78
CA TRP A 89 8.46 6.19 -3.83
C TRP A 89 8.42 5.13 -4.92
N PHE A 90 7.24 4.92 -5.50
CA PHE A 90 7.03 4.05 -6.64
C PHE A 90 5.76 4.45 -7.41
N GLU A 91 5.70 4.05 -8.67
CA GLU A 91 4.61 4.39 -9.58
C GLU A 91 3.52 3.30 -9.57
N TYR A 92 2.32 3.69 -10.01
CA TYR A 92 1.23 2.76 -10.23
C TYR A 92 1.55 1.81 -11.37
N ASP A 93 1.42 0.51 -11.13
CA ASP A 93 1.56 -0.53 -12.13
C ASP A 93 0.18 -1.10 -12.45
N TYR A 94 -0.42 -0.57 -13.51
CA TYR A 94 -1.73 -0.99 -13.99
C TYR A 94 -1.77 -2.50 -14.30
N VAL A 95 -0.74 -3.05 -14.95
CA VAL A 95 -0.71 -4.46 -15.36
C VAL A 95 -0.64 -5.36 -14.13
N TYR A 96 0.14 -4.98 -13.13
CA TYR A 96 0.23 -5.69 -11.87
C TYR A 96 -1.09 -5.64 -11.09
N CYS A 97 -1.69 -4.45 -10.96
CA CYS A 97 -2.94 -4.26 -10.25
C CYS A 97 -4.11 -5.02 -10.92
N GLU A 98 -4.20 -4.96 -12.25
CA GLU A 98 -5.23 -5.68 -13.01
C GLU A 98 -5.13 -7.21 -12.80
N LYS A 99 -3.91 -7.76 -12.76
CA LYS A 99 -3.69 -9.19 -12.45
C LYS A 99 -4.13 -9.54 -11.03
N LEU A 100 -3.88 -8.69 -10.05
CA LEU A 100 -4.34 -8.89 -8.67
C LEU A 100 -5.86 -8.89 -8.59
N ILE A 101 -6.51 -7.88 -9.19
CA ILE A 101 -7.96 -7.76 -9.22
C ILE A 101 -8.57 -9.00 -9.88
N LYS A 102 -8.12 -9.38 -11.08
CA LYS A 102 -8.62 -10.58 -11.79
C LYS A 102 -8.52 -11.84 -10.93
N LYS A 103 -7.36 -12.09 -10.31
CA LYS A 103 -7.15 -13.29 -9.48
C LYS A 103 -8.04 -13.29 -8.24
N SER A 104 -8.17 -12.16 -7.58
CA SER A 104 -8.99 -12.02 -6.37
C SER A 104 -10.50 -12.05 -6.69
N SER A 105 -10.93 -11.55 -7.86
CA SER A 105 -12.31 -11.69 -8.32
C SER A 105 -12.70 -13.15 -8.57
N LEU A 106 -11.79 -13.95 -9.14
CA LEU A 106 -12.00 -15.40 -9.29
C LEU A 106 -12.17 -16.09 -7.93
N LEU A 107 -11.34 -15.72 -6.94
CA LEU A 107 -11.48 -16.23 -5.58
C LEU A 107 -12.82 -15.85 -4.97
N PHE A 108 -13.27 -14.60 -5.14
CA PHE A 108 -14.58 -14.17 -4.67
C PHE A 108 -15.69 -15.02 -5.28
N LEU A 109 -15.70 -15.24 -6.60
CA LEU A 109 -16.69 -16.12 -7.23
C LEU A 109 -16.68 -17.54 -6.64
N LEU A 110 -15.51 -18.13 -6.42
CA LEU A 110 -15.41 -19.47 -5.82
C LEU A 110 -15.98 -19.53 -4.39
N LEU A 111 -15.94 -18.43 -3.62
CA LEU A 111 -16.48 -18.39 -2.26
C LEU A 111 -18.02 -18.36 -2.21
N PHE A 112 -18.69 -17.91 -3.28
CA PHE A 112 -20.14 -17.77 -3.32
C PHE A 112 -20.85 -18.82 -4.20
N TYR A 113 -20.11 -19.53 -5.05
CA TYR A 113 -20.65 -20.46 -6.04
C TYR A 113 -20.10 -21.90 -5.92
N CYS A 114 -19.41 -22.24 -4.83
CA CYS A 114 -19.03 -23.60 -4.43
C CYS A 114 -19.63 -23.91 -3.07
#